data_AF-A0A534PLC2-F1
#
_entry.id   AF-A0A534PLC2-F1
#
_cell.length_a   1.000
_cell.length_b   1.000
_cell.length_c   1.000
_cell.angle_alpha   90.00
_cell.angle_beta   90.00
_cell.angle_gamma   90.00
#
_symmetry.space_group_name_H-M   'P 1'
#
loop_
_entity.id
_entity.type
_entity.pdbx_description
1 polymer ?
#
loop_
_entity_poly.entity_id
_entity_poly.type
_entity_poly.pdbx_seq_one_letter_code
_entity_poly.pdbx_strand_id
1 'polypeptide(L)'
;MDRKGVEEYFRKSPPSNRVDVKELLDRCERAVQRHSREDAWLAAKAYALGRARQWQSEWSSPASERFVTSEVCHELAWELEHHEPVVESGAEEHLAGRMVKEALPPEAWEAIRQWVLDLAAEEEHRAWREIVDFTDHRARHIIKHEKFDFESNWEDDHQYSAIAAHVARILAHEYSMHAHPR
;
A
#
# COMPACT_ATOMS: atom_id res chain seq x y z
N MET A 1 4.07 -18.23 -12.80
CA MET A 1 4.51 -19.58 -12.38
C MET A 1 3.88 -19.88 -11.04
N ASP A 2 3.15 -20.99 -10.89
CA ASP A 2 2.47 -21.30 -9.64
C ASP A 2 3.38 -22.02 -8.63
N ARG A 3 2.94 -22.08 -7.37
CA ARG A 3 3.68 -22.74 -6.30
C ARG A 3 3.99 -24.21 -6.61
N LYS A 4 3.07 -24.92 -7.28
CA LYS A 4 3.27 -26.33 -7.68
C LYS A 4 4.42 -26.48 -8.68
N GLY A 5 4.55 -25.55 -9.63
CA GLY A 5 5.67 -25.51 -10.57
C GLY A 5 7.02 -25.34 -9.86
N VAL A 6 7.08 -24.50 -8.83
CA VAL A 6 8.28 -24.31 -8.00
C VAL A 6 8.61 -25.56 -7.18
N GLU A 7 7.62 -26.18 -6.55
CA GLU A 7 7.80 -27.44 -5.80
C GLU A 7 8.27 -28.58 -6.71
N GLU A 8 7.75 -28.64 -7.95
CA GLU A 8 8.19 -29.60 -8.97
C GLU A 8 9.65 -29.37 -9.40
N TYR A 9 10.06 -28.11 -9.55
CA TYR A 9 11.45 -27.75 -9.84
C TYR A 9 12.38 -28.28 -8.74
N PHE A 10 12.08 -27.99 -7.48
CA PHE A 10 12.91 -28.46 -6.36
C PHE A 10 12.89 -29.98 -6.18
N ARG A 11 11.83 -30.67 -6.61
CA ARG A 11 11.80 -32.14 -6.63
C ARG A 11 12.78 -32.72 -7.66
N LYS A 12 12.89 -32.08 -8.83
CA LYS A 12 13.79 -32.49 -9.91
C LYS A 12 15.24 -32.06 -9.67
N SER A 13 15.41 -30.91 -9.02
CA SER A 13 16.69 -30.26 -8.75
C SER A 13 16.78 -29.91 -7.26
N PRO A 14 16.95 -30.93 -6.37
CA PRO A 14 17.04 -30.68 -4.95
C PRO A 14 18.27 -29.82 -4.63
N PRO A 15 18.12 -28.80 -3.77
CA PRO A 15 19.26 -27.98 -3.38
C PRO A 15 20.30 -28.86 -2.67
N SER A 16 21.58 -28.56 -2.89
CA SER A 16 22.71 -29.27 -2.26
C SER A 16 22.69 -29.19 -0.73
N ASN A 17 21.98 -28.21 -0.20
CA ASN A 17 21.85 -27.91 1.21
C ASN A 17 20.60 -28.64 1.71
N ARG A 18 20.64 -29.27 2.90
CA ARG A 18 19.48 -29.93 3.56
C ARG A 18 18.42 -28.92 4.01
N VAL A 19 17.99 -28.03 3.12
CA VAL A 19 16.96 -27.02 3.37
C VAL A 19 15.62 -27.71 3.19
N ASP A 20 14.74 -27.55 4.18
CA ASP A 20 13.33 -27.89 4.02
C ASP A 20 12.72 -26.91 3.00
N VAL A 21 12.58 -27.37 1.76
CA VAL A 21 12.03 -26.58 0.65
C VAL A 21 10.64 -26.07 1.00
N LYS A 22 9.81 -26.88 1.66
CA LYS A 22 8.44 -26.48 2.01
C LYS A 22 8.46 -25.33 3.02
N GLU A 23 9.27 -25.46 4.07
CA GLU A 23 9.42 -24.40 5.06
C GLU A 23 9.96 -23.11 4.44
N LEU A 24 10.92 -23.22 3.52
CA LEU A 24 11.48 -22.08 2.81
C LEU A 24 10.44 -21.37 1.94
N LEU A 25 9.65 -22.12 1.17
CA LEU A 25 8.58 -21.56 0.34
C LEU A 25 7.48 -20.92 1.20
N ASP A 26 7.09 -21.54 2.32
CA ASP A 26 6.13 -20.96 3.26
C ASP A 26 6.65 -19.67 3.88
N ARG A 27 7.95 -19.59 4.18
CA ARG A 27 8.58 -18.37 4.68
C ARG A 27 8.65 -17.28 3.62
N CYS A 28 9.01 -17.64 2.40
CA CYS A 28 9.03 -16.74 1.26
C CYS A 28 7.65 -16.16 1.00
N GLU A 29 6.62 -17.00 0.93
CA GLU A 29 5.24 -16.58 0.69
C GLU A 29 4.75 -15.59 1.77
N ARG A 30 4.97 -15.90 3.05
CA ARG A 30 4.64 -14.97 4.15
C ARG A 30 5.39 -13.65 4.07
N ALA A 31 6.67 -13.68 3.68
CA ALA A 31 7.49 -12.48 3.55
C ALA A 31 6.97 -11.59 2.41
N VAL A 32 6.74 -12.18 1.23
CA VAL A 32 6.19 -11.49 0.06
C VAL A 32 4.83 -10.88 0.41
N GLN A 33 3.92 -11.66 0.99
CA GLN A 33 2.60 -11.16 1.38
C GLN A 33 2.69 -9.96 2.33
N ARG A 34 3.58 -10.03 3.32
CA ARG A 34 3.78 -8.93 4.27
C ARG A 34 4.34 -7.69 3.57
N HIS A 35 5.43 -7.83 2.83
CA HIS A 35 6.11 -6.69 2.20
C HIS A 35 5.28 -6.06 1.09
N SER A 36 4.64 -6.85 0.22
CA SER A 36 3.74 -6.33 -0.82
C SER A 36 2.58 -5.53 -0.22
N ARG A 37 2.01 -6.02 0.89
CA ARG A 37 0.96 -5.28 1.60
C ARG A 37 1.50 -3.98 2.18
N GLU A 38 2.65 -4.02 2.85
CA GLU A 38 3.33 -2.84 3.39
C GLU A 38 3.61 -1.79 2.31
N ASP A 39 4.16 -2.22 1.17
CA ASP A 39 4.47 -1.38 0.02
C ASP A 39 3.20 -0.73 -0.56
N ALA A 40 2.09 -1.48 -0.69
CA ALA A 40 0.81 -0.94 -1.14
C ALA A 40 0.31 0.22 -0.24
N TRP A 41 0.35 0.03 1.09
CA TRP A 41 -0.05 1.08 2.03
C TRP A 41 0.89 2.28 2.00
N LEU A 42 2.20 2.06 1.83
CA LEU A 42 3.19 3.13 1.71
C LEU A 42 3.05 3.89 0.38
N ALA A 43 2.69 3.22 -0.71
CA ALA A 43 2.39 3.83 -1.99
C ALA A 43 1.14 4.74 -1.88
N ALA A 44 0.06 4.26 -1.26
CA ALA A 44 -1.13 5.06 -0.99
C ALA A 44 -0.82 6.29 -0.11
N LYS A 45 0.05 6.14 0.90
CA LYS A 45 0.55 7.25 1.71
C LYS A 45 1.30 8.28 0.87
N ALA A 46 2.20 7.85 0.01
CA ALA A 46 2.94 8.74 -0.87
C ALA A 46 1.98 9.50 -1.81
N TYR A 47 0.98 8.81 -2.35
CA TYR A 47 -0.07 9.40 -3.19
C TYR A 47 -0.86 10.49 -2.46
N ALA A 48 -1.39 10.17 -1.28
CA ALA A 48 -2.15 11.11 -0.46
C ALA A 48 -1.32 12.35 -0.06
N LEU A 49 -0.03 12.18 0.26
CA LEU A 49 0.87 13.30 0.53
C LEU A 49 1.15 14.15 -0.72
N GLY A 50 1.22 13.53 -1.90
CA GLY A 50 1.31 14.22 -3.18
C GLY A 50 0.10 15.12 -3.42
N ARG A 51 -1.11 14.56 -3.31
CA ARG A 51 -2.36 15.31 -3.45
C ARG A 51 -2.50 16.39 -2.39
N ALA A 52 -2.12 16.12 -1.14
CA ALA A 52 -2.09 17.13 -0.09
C ALA A 52 -1.27 18.36 -0.50
N ARG A 53 -0.03 18.16 -0.99
CA ARG A 53 0.83 19.26 -1.46
C ARG A 53 0.20 20.02 -2.62
N GLN A 54 -0.45 19.30 -3.54
CA GLN A 54 -1.11 19.92 -4.67
C GLN A 54 -2.25 20.84 -4.21
N TRP A 55 -3.17 20.36 -3.37
CA TRP A 55 -4.24 21.19 -2.84
C TRP A 55 -3.71 22.42 -2.12
N GLN A 56 -2.64 22.32 -1.32
CA GLN A 56 -2.07 23.50 -0.66
C GLN A 56 -1.60 24.60 -1.62
N SER A 57 -1.27 24.24 -2.86
CA SER A 57 -0.87 25.22 -3.89
C SER A 57 -2.05 25.80 -4.67
N GLU A 58 -3.25 25.27 -4.48
CA GLU A 58 -4.46 25.67 -5.20
C GLU A 58 -5.22 26.77 -4.45
N TRP A 59 -5.57 27.82 -5.19
CA TRP A 59 -6.55 28.79 -4.72
C TRP A 59 -7.94 28.15 -4.77
N SER A 60 -8.73 28.34 -3.72
CA SER A 60 -10.05 27.73 -3.62
C SER A 60 -11.07 28.67 -3.00
N SER A 61 -12.33 28.26 -3.00
CA SER A 61 -13.40 28.97 -2.31
C SER A 61 -13.62 28.39 -0.91
N PRO A 62 -14.19 29.16 0.02
CA PRO A 62 -14.63 28.64 1.30
C PRO A 62 -15.64 27.50 1.14
N ALA A 63 -15.49 26.44 1.94
CA ALA A 63 -16.38 25.28 1.91
C ALA A 63 -16.50 24.64 3.31
N SER A 64 -17.63 23.98 3.58
CA SER A 64 -17.80 23.31 4.88
C SER A 64 -16.91 22.07 4.98
N GLU A 65 -16.27 21.85 6.12
CA GLU A 65 -15.33 20.72 6.27
C GLU A 65 -15.98 19.37 6.10
N ARG A 66 -17.24 19.23 6.52
CA ARG A 66 -17.99 17.97 6.33
C ARG A 66 -18.17 17.64 4.85
N PHE A 67 -18.48 18.65 4.04
CA PHE A 67 -18.58 18.51 2.60
C PHE A 67 -17.23 18.14 2.00
N VAL A 68 -16.20 18.95 2.26
CA VAL A 68 -14.84 18.74 1.72
C VAL A 68 -14.29 17.38 2.12
N THR A 69 -14.43 16.97 3.38
CA THR A 69 -13.96 15.67 3.86
C THR A 69 -14.64 14.51 3.12
N SER A 70 -15.93 14.62 2.85
CA SER A 70 -16.67 13.57 2.12
C SER A 70 -16.23 13.52 0.66
N GLU A 71 -16.10 14.68 0.01
CA GLU A 71 -15.64 14.75 -1.38
C GLU A 71 -14.20 14.27 -1.53
N VAL A 72 -13.27 14.71 -0.68
CA VAL A 72 -11.85 14.36 -0.77
C VAL A 72 -11.62 12.87 -0.52
N CYS A 73 -12.33 12.25 0.44
CA CYS A 73 -12.25 10.81 0.63
C CYS A 73 -12.74 10.06 -0.63
N HIS A 74 -13.84 10.52 -1.23
CA HIS A 74 -14.37 9.89 -2.44
C HIS A 74 -13.46 10.10 -3.66
N GLU A 75 -12.97 11.33 -3.87
CA GLU A 75 -12.05 11.70 -4.94
C GLU A 75 -10.74 10.90 -4.83
N LEU A 76 -10.14 10.82 -3.64
CA LEU A 76 -8.93 10.02 -3.44
C LEU A 76 -9.17 8.53 -3.65
N ALA A 77 -10.31 7.98 -3.21
CA ALA A 77 -10.63 6.58 -3.45
C ALA A 77 -10.74 6.28 -4.96
N TRP A 78 -11.45 7.16 -5.69
CA TRP A 78 -11.56 7.07 -7.14
C TRP A 78 -10.20 7.20 -7.83
N GLU A 79 -9.37 8.16 -7.41
CA GLU A 79 -8.02 8.32 -7.95
C GLU A 79 -7.17 7.07 -7.70
N LEU A 80 -7.18 6.52 -6.49
CA LEU A 80 -6.45 5.30 -6.13
C LEU A 80 -6.91 4.11 -6.98
N GLU A 81 -8.22 3.95 -7.21
CA GLU A 81 -8.76 2.88 -8.07
C GLU A 81 -8.14 2.88 -9.49
N HIS A 82 -7.76 4.07 -10.00
CA HIS A 82 -7.17 4.22 -11.34
C HIS A 82 -5.63 4.27 -11.35
N HIS A 83 -4.99 4.26 -10.19
CA HIS A 83 -3.53 4.39 -10.03
C HIS A 83 -2.93 3.23 -9.23
N GLU A 84 -3.42 2.01 -9.47
CA GLU A 84 -2.84 0.81 -8.88
C GLU A 84 -1.34 0.70 -9.26
N PRO A 85 -0.45 0.56 -8.27
CA PRO A 85 0.97 0.38 -8.52
C PRO A 85 1.26 -0.96 -9.19
N VAL A 86 2.38 -1.01 -9.90
CA VAL A 86 2.86 -2.23 -10.57
C VAL A 86 4.13 -2.69 -9.86
N VAL A 87 4.17 -3.96 -9.48
CA VAL A 87 5.37 -4.59 -8.92
C VAL A 87 6.52 -4.50 -9.93
N GLU A 88 7.56 -3.73 -9.61
CA GLU A 88 8.71 -3.55 -10.48
C GLU A 88 9.60 -4.80 -10.52
N SER A 89 10.13 -5.11 -11.70
CA SER A 89 11.20 -6.10 -11.84
C SER A 89 12.44 -5.63 -11.07
N GLY A 90 12.98 -6.45 -10.17
CA GLY A 90 14.07 -6.06 -9.26
C GLY A 90 13.64 -5.95 -7.79
N ALA A 91 12.33 -5.94 -7.50
CA ALA A 91 11.82 -5.91 -6.13
C ALA A 91 11.90 -7.28 -5.41
N GLU A 92 12.25 -8.37 -6.11
CA GLU A 92 12.07 -9.74 -5.62
C GLU A 92 12.89 -10.02 -4.36
N GLU A 93 14.10 -9.46 -4.26
CA GLU A 93 14.95 -9.61 -3.07
C GLU A 93 14.37 -8.88 -1.85
N HIS A 94 13.79 -7.70 -2.05
CA HIS A 94 13.10 -6.97 -1.00
C HIS A 94 11.87 -7.77 -0.53
N LEU A 95 11.05 -8.21 -1.48
CA LEU A 95 9.80 -8.91 -1.24
C LEU A 95 10.00 -10.26 -0.55
N ALA A 96 10.85 -11.14 -1.10
CA ALA A 96 11.12 -12.45 -0.50
C ALA A 96 11.97 -12.36 0.77
N GLY A 97 12.70 -11.26 0.94
CA GLY A 97 13.63 -11.03 2.03
C GLY A 97 15.00 -11.68 1.78
N ARG A 98 16.04 -10.98 2.23
CA ARG A 98 17.45 -11.36 2.04
C ARG A 98 17.79 -12.79 2.50
N MET A 99 17.19 -13.25 3.60
CA MET A 99 17.44 -14.60 4.13
C MET A 99 16.99 -15.71 3.17
N VAL A 100 15.90 -15.50 2.41
CA VAL A 100 15.41 -16.50 1.44
C VAL A 100 16.36 -16.55 0.24
N LYS A 101 16.78 -15.38 -0.26
CA LYS A 101 17.75 -15.28 -1.35
C LYS A 101 19.09 -15.94 -1.00
N GLU A 102 19.61 -15.69 0.21
CA GLU A 102 20.89 -16.26 0.66
C GLU A 102 20.81 -17.78 0.92
N ALA A 103 19.62 -18.32 1.18
CA ALA A 103 19.41 -19.75 1.41
C ALA A 103 19.39 -20.58 0.12
N LEU A 104 19.18 -19.95 -1.04
CA LEU A 104 19.02 -20.62 -2.33
C LEU A 104 20.26 -20.45 -3.22
N PRO A 105 20.65 -21.49 -3.98
CA PRO A 105 21.57 -21.33 -5.09
C PRO A 105 21.04 -20.33 -6.13
N PRO A 106 21.91 -19.60 -6.86
CA PRO A 106 21.48 -18.61 -7.86
C PRO A 106 20.49 -19.15 -8.91
N GLU A 107 20.70 -20.38 -9.37
CA GLU A 107 19.81 -21.04 -10.35
C GLU A 107 18.42 -21.30 -9.78
N ALA A 108 18.34 -21.67 -8.50
CA ALA A 108 17.08 -21.90 -7.81
C ALA A 108 16.35 -20.59 -7.51
N TRP A 109 17.10 -19.52 -7.19
CA TRP A 109 16.55 -18.18 -7.04
C TRP A 109 15.91 -17.68 -8.34
N GLU A 110 16.61 -17.83 -9.47
CA GLU A 110 16.08 -17.42 -10.77
C GLU A 110 14.82 -18.20 -11.15
N ALA A 111 14.77 -19.49 -10.79
CA ALA A 111 13.60 -20.33 -11.02
C ALA A 111 12.34 -19.87 -10.25
N ILE A 112 12.50 -19.30 -9.05
CA ILE A 112 11.36 -18.87 -8.21
C ILE A 112 11.03 -17.38 -8.35
N ARG A 113 11.90 -16.60 -8.99
CA ARG A 113 11.77 -15.15 -9.13
C ARG A 113 10.42 -14.72 -9.71
N GLN A 114 9.97 -15.38 -10.78
CA GLN A 114 8.67 -15.08 -11.39
C GLN A 114 7.52 -15.42 -10.44
N TRP A 115 7.61 -16.52 -9.69
CA TRP A 115 6.59 -16.88 -8.71
C TRP A 115 6.50 -15.84 -7.58
N VAL A 116 7.63 -15.29 -7.12
CA VAL A 116 7.67 -14.20 -6.14
C VAL A 116 6.95 -12.95 -6.67
N LEU A 117 7.23 -12.55 -7.91
CA LEU A 117 6.56 -11.39 -8.55
C LEU A 117 5.06 -11.62 -8.72
N ASP A 118 4.66 -12.81 -9.16
CA ASP A 118 3.24 -13.13 -9.36
C ASP A 118 2.48 -13.08 -8.02
N LEU A 119 3.06 -13.66 -6.97
CA LEU A 119 2.49 -13.62 -5.61
C LEU A 119 2.40 -12.17 -5.08
N ALA A 120 3.44 -11.38 -5.32
CA ALA A 120 3.48 -9.98 -4.92
C ALA A 120 2.38 -9.18 -5.60
N ALA A 121 2.20 -9.35 -6.92
CA ALA A 121 1.18 -8.65 -7.69
C ALA A 121 -0.24 -9.02 -7.21
N GLU A 122 -0.50 -10.29 -6.91
CA GLU A 122 -1.79 -10.73 -6.36
C GLU A 122 -2.07 -10.13 -4.97
N GLU A 123 -1.05 -10.04 -4.10
CA GLU A 123 -1.20 -9.44 -2.78
C GLU A 123 -1.36 -7.93 -2.85
N GLU A 124 -0.53 -7.25 -3.65
CA GLU A 124 -0.57 -5.80 -3.85
C GLU A 124 -1.94 -5.38 -4.38
N HIS A 125 -2.47 -6.08 -5.38
CA HIS A 125 -3.83 -5.84 -5.89
C HIS A 125 -4.92 -6.03 -4.83
N ARG A 126 -4.77 -7.03 -3.97
CA ARG A 126 -5.72 -7.27 -2.87
C ARG A 126 -5.66 -6.15 -1.83
N ALA A 127 -4.45 -5.78 -1.41
CA ALA A 127 -4.23 -4.69 -0.47
C ALA A 127 -4.71 -3.36 -1.05
N TRP A 128 -4.50 -3.12 -2.34
CA TRP A 128 -4.93 -1.91 -3.02
C TRP A 128 -6.44 -1.73 -3.02
N ARG A 129 -7.20 -2.80 -3.31
CA ARG A 129 -8.67 -2.77 -3.19
C ARG A 129 -9.13 -2.46 -1.77
N GLU A 130 -8.45 -3.03 -0.77
CA GLU A 130 -8.75 -2.72 0.64
C GLU A 130 -8.48 -1.24 0.96
N ILE A 131 -7.39 -0.67 0.43
CA ILE A 131 -7.06 0.76 0.58
C ILE A 131 -8.17 1.63 -0.03
N VAL A 132 -8.61 1.32 -1.25
CA VAL A 132 -9.71 2.05 -1.92
C VAL A 132 -10.98 2.02 -1.07
N ASP A 133 -11.40 0.83 -0.65
CA ASP A 133 -12.58 0.64 0.19
C ASP A 133 -12.45 1.39 1.54
N PHE A 134 -11.28 1.29 2.17
CA PHE A 134 -10.97 2.00 3.41
C PHE A 134 -11.12 3.51 3.22
N THR A 135 -10.59 4.05 2.12
CA THR A 135 -10.57 5.49 1.83
C THR A 135 -11.97 6.05 1.63
N ASP A 136 -12.78 5.39 0.78
CA ASP A 136 -14.14 5.84 0.45
C ASP A 136 -15.05 5.91 1.69
N HIS A 137 -14.85 4.97 2.64
CA HIS A 137 -15.65 4.91 3.86
C HIS A 137 -15.10 5.77 5.01
N ARG A 138 -13.93 6.41 4.85
CA ARG A 138 -13.22 7.04 5.97
C ARG A 138 -13.82 8.36 6.44
N ALA A 139 -14.51 9.08 5.55
CA ALA A 139 -15.00 10.43 5.80
C ALA A 139 -15.77 10.56 7.13
N ARG A 140 -16.70 9.63 7.42
CA ARG A 140 -17.52 9.67 8.64
C ARG A 140 -16.69 9.59 9.92
N HIS A 141 -15.60 8.84 9.89
CA HIS A 141 -14.70 8.71 11.04
C HIS A 141 -13.93 10.01 11.27
N ILE A 142 -13.34 10.58 10.22
CA ILE A 142 -12.58 11.84 10.28
C ILE A 142 -13.47 12.96 10.83
N ILE A 143 -14.65 13.15 10.25
CA ILE A 143 -15.62 14.18 10.68
C ILE A 143 -15.95 14.07 12.18
N LYS A 144 -16.08 12.84 12.70
CA LYS A 144 -16.43 12.62 14.11
C LYS A 144 -15.27 12.91 15.07
N HIS A 145 -14.03 12.62 14.65
CA HIS A 145 -12.87 12.61 15.55
C HIS A 145 -12.05 13.90 15.53
N GLU A 146 -12.00 14.62 14.40
CA GLU A 146 -11.15 15.82 14.29
C GLU A 146 -11.74 17.07 14.95
N LYS A 147 -13.02 17.05 15.36
CA LYS A 147 -13.69 18.16 16.07
C LYS A 147 -13.28 19.53 15.52
N PHE A 148 -13.40 19.71 14.20
CA PHE A 148 -13.05 20.96 13.54
C PHE A 148 -13.55 22.17 14.35
N ASP A 149 -12.63 23.06 14.72
CA ASP A 149 -12.88 24.11 15.69
C ASP A 149 -13.66 25.25 15.02
N PHE A 150 -14.91 25.45 15.44
CA PHE A 150 -15.87 26.38 14.81
C PHE A 150 -15.55 27.87 15.07
N GLU A 151 -14.49 28.18 15.81
CA GLU A 151 -14.18 29.54 16.30
C GLU A 151 -13.01 30.23 15.60
N SER A 152 -12.31 29.57 14.66
CA SER A 152 -11.24 30.23 13.91
C SER A 152 -11.78 31.01 12.70
N ASN A 153 -11.08 32.09 12.32
CA ASN A 153 -11.60 33.12 11.41
C ASN A 153 -12.12 32.51 10.10
N TRP A 154 -13.42 32.72 9.85
CA TRP A 154 -14.18 32.18 8.71
C TRP A 154 -13.57 32.43 7.32
N GLU A 155 -12.65 33.39 7.18
CA GLU A 155 -12.10 33.81 5.89
C GLU A 155 -10.81 33.07 5.48
N ASP A 156 -10.00 32.56 6.42
CA ASP A 156 -8.71 31.91 6.11
C ASP A 156 -8.68 30.39 6.40
N ASP A 157 -9.44 29.89 7.38
CA ASP A 157 -9.30 28.49 7.83
C ASP A 157 -10.28 27.48 7.18
N HIS A 158 -11.32 27.95 6.50
CA HIS A 158 -12.31 27.09 5.83
C HIS A 158 -12.16 27.03 4.30
N GLN A 159 -10.95 27.29 3.79
CA GLN A 159 -10.66 27.13 2.36
C GLN A 159 -10.71 25.65 1.99
N TYR A 160 -11.42 25.30 0.90
CA TYR A 160 -11.52 23.91 0.42
C TYR A 160 -10.15 23.24 0.34
N SER A 161 -9.18 23.92 -0.26
CA SER A 161 -7.82 23.40 -0.46
C SER A 161 -7.09 23.12 0.85
N ALA A 162 -7.28 23.97 1.87
CA ALA A 162 -6.66 23.77 3.18
C ALA A 162 -7.23 22.53 3.88
N ILE A 163 -8.56 22.38 3.86
CA ILE A 163 -9.26 21.25 4.46
C ILE A 163 -8.91 19.95 3.70
N ALA A 164 -8.92 19.98 2.37
CA ALA A 164 -8.57 18.83 1.54
C ALA A 164 -7.14 18.34 1.82
N ALA A 165 -6.17 19.26 1.88
CA ALA A 165 -4.80 18.94 2.23
C ALA A 165 -4.67 18.37 3.66
N HIS A 166 -5.50 18.83 4.60
CA HIS A 166 -5.51 18.29 5.96
C HIS A 166 -6.08 16.87 6.02
N VAL A 167 -7.24 16.63 5.38
CA VAL A 167 -7.85 15.29 5.28
C VAL A 167 -6.90 14.29 4.62
N ALA A 168 -6.24 14.68 3.54
CA ALA A 168 -5.25 13.84 2.86
C ALA A 168 -4.05 13.47 3.75
N ARG A 169 -3.62 14.38 4.65
CA ARG A 169 -2.57 14.08 5.63
C ARG A 169 -3.03 13.12 6.73
N ILE A 170 -4.28 13.22 7.16
CA ILE A 170 -4.87 12.27 8.11
C ILE A 170 -4.87 10.88 7.47
N LEU A 171 -5.36 10.75 6.25
CA LEU A 171 -5.33 9.49 5.50
C LEU A 171 -3.91 8.95 5.34
N ALA A 172 -2.94 9.80 4.96
CA ALA A 172 -1.54 9.40 4.86
C ALA A 172 -0.95 8.89 6.19
N HIS A 173 -1.34 9.49 7.32
CA HIS A 173 -0.95 9.00 8.65
C HIS A 173 -1.57 7.62 8.93
N GLU A 174 -2.85 7.45 8.66
CA GLU A 174 -3.56 6.19 8.86
C GLU A 174 -3.01 5.07 7.99
N TYR A 175 -2.73 5.33 6.71
CA TYR A 175 -2.08 4.36 5.82
C TYR A 175 -0.73 3.91 6.39
N SER A 176 0.04 4.83 6.99
CA SER A 176 1.30 4.49 7.66
C SER A 176 1.11 3.56 8.87
N MET A 177 -0.01 3.68 9.58
CA MET A 177 -0.34 2.81 10.71
C MET A 177 -0.79 1.43 10.22
N HIS A 178 -1.47 1.35 9.08
CA HIS A 178 -1.86 0.10 8.42
C HIS A 178 -0.67 -0.63 7.77
N ALA A 179 0.35 0.10 7.29
CA ALA A 179 1.59 -0.48 6.79
C ALA A 179 2.42 -1.17 7.89
N HIS A 180 2.33 -0.68 9.13
CA HIS A 180 3.06 -1.22 10.28
C HIS A 180 2.11 -1.56 11.45
N PRO A 181 1.26 -2.59 11.30
CA PRO A 181 0.36 -3.00 12.36
C PRO A 181 1.18 -3.46 13.57
N ARG A 182 0.92 -2.84 14.73
CA ARG A 182 1.58 -3.13 16.01
C ARG A 182 1.17 -4.48 16.57
#